data_AF-A0A955Z3A5-F1
#
_entry.id   AF-A0A955Z3A5-F1
#
_cell.length_a   1.000
_cell.length_b   1.000
_cell.length_c   1.000
_cell.angle_alpha   90.00
_cell.angle_beta   90.00
_cell.angle_gamma   90.00
#
_symmetry.space_group_name_H-M   'P 1'
#
loop_
_entity.id
_entity.type
_entity.pdbx_description
1 polymer ?
#
loop_
_entity_poly.entity_id
_entity_poly.type
_entity_poly.pdbx_seq_one_letter_code
_entity_poly.pdbx_strand_id
1 'polypeptide(L)'
;MLQLLSRRLAVKLMLPLLLGVAVGFLSIATIGAQVQARSVERLQQESARATAGMLAAGVRSSMLTGNGIAVRGLLDDAKSRIDTAKVRVYDATGAEVFSEKPPAPDRERLPPWVRSVLDTRQVATGGPRGLAAFPVENEKRCMGCHADGQLRGVLTLTSDGARTRIDGSDAAISAITRIVRAGFVQIMTAKHHEMLDAYFAELAERTPGVDAAAIFSDTGARYFGSDTLEPPADALTKATSKPGPAFTVDDQGKRLHLVPLPNEPRCQGCHDPKEPMRGALVVSFDAAALDGDRTLVEASRVSLQHVMLSGL
;
A
#
# COMPACT_ATOMS: atom_id res chain seq x y z
N MET A 1 50.38 32.93 -76.91
CA MET A 1 51.03 31.76 -76.27
C MET A 1 51.28 31.95 -74.77
N LEU A 2 51.80 33.10 -74.30
CA LEU A 2 51.99 33.38 -72.87
C LEU A 2 50.72 33.32 -72.00
N GLN A 3 49.56 33.75 -72.53
CA GLN A 3 48.28 33.67 -71.79
C GLN A 3 47.76 32.25 -71.53
N LEU A 4 48.10 31.28 -72.40
CA LEU A 4 47.74 29.87 -72.21
C LEU A 4 48.64 29.19 -71.16
N LEU A 5 49.91 29.58 -71.11
CA LEU A 5 50.88 29.12 -70.11
C LEU A 5 50.58 29.66 -68.71
N SER A 6 50.27 30.95 -68.58
CA SER A 6 49.90 31.56 -67.29
C SER A 6 48.59 31.01 -66.73
N ARG A 7 47.60 30.73 -67.59
CA ARG A 7 46.31 30.13 -67.20
C ARG A 7 46.48 28.69 -66.68
N ARG A 8 47.36 27.89 -67.30
CA ARG A 8 47.69 26.54 -66.80
C ARG A 8 48.44 26.58 -65.47
N LEU A 9 49.32 27.56 -65.27
CA LEU A 9 50.06 27.71 -64.01
C LEU A 9 49.14 28.16 -62.87
N ALA A 10 48.26 29.13 -63.13
CA ALA A 10 47.29 29.62 -62.16
C ALA A 10 46.34 28.51 -61.67
N VAL A 11 45.85 27.65 -62.57
CA VAL A 11 45.01 26.50 -62.21
C VAL A 11 45.77 25.48 -61.36
N LYS A 12 47.03 25.19 -61.70
CA LYS A 12 47.88 24.25 -60.93
C LYS A 12 48.18 24.73 -59.50
N LEU A 13 48.18 26.05 -59.27
CA LEU A 13 48.40 26.63 -57.94
C LEU A 13 47.09 26.84 -57.14
N MET A 14 46.00 27.22 -57.81
CA MET A 14 44.69 27.42 -57.17
C MET A 14 44.05 26.12 -56.71
N LEU A 15 44.18 25.03 -57.48
CA LEU A 15 43.55 23.75 -57.17
C LEU A 15 44.03 23.16 -55.81
N PRO A 16 45.33 23.01 -55.51
CA PRO A 16 45.78 22.49 -54.22
C PRO A 16 45.44 23.42 -53.06
N LEU A 17 45.42 24.75 -53.29
CA LEU A 17 45.01 25.71 -52.27
C LEU A 17 43.53 25.54 -51.89
N LEU A 18 42.64 25.48 -52.88
CA LEU A 18 41.21 25.24 -52.66
C LEU A 18 40.97 23.89 -52.01
N LEU A 19 41.68 22.85 -52.44
CA LEU A 19 41.58 21.52 -51.85
C LEU A 19 42.02 21.53 -50.38
N GLY A 20 43.14 22.18 -50.07
CA GLY A 20 43.64 22.30 -48.70
C GLY A 20 42.66 23.03 -47.78
N VAL A 21 42.07 24.14 -48.27
CA VAL A 21 41.05 24.90 -47.53
C VAL A 21 39.79 24.04 -47.32
N ALA A 22 39.29 23.39 -48.37
CA ALA A 22 38.09 22.54 -48.27
C ALA A 22 38.29 21.39 -47.27
N VAL A 23 39.44 20.72 -47.30
CA VAL A 23 39.79 19.66 -46.35
C VAL A 23 39.89 20.20 -44.92
N GLY A 24 40.50 21.38 -44.73
CA GLY A 24 40.60 22.02 -43.41
C GLY A 24 39.21 22.34 -42.83
N PHE A 25 38.33 22.95 -43.61
CA PHE A 25 36.96 23.25 -43.18
C PHE A 25 36.14 21.99 -42.89
N LEU A 26 36.25 20.95 -43.73
CA LEU A 26 35.54 19.69 -43.53
C LEU A 26 36.01 18.97 -42.25
N SER A 27 37.32 18.99 -42.00
CA SER A 27 37.93 18.37 -40.80
C SER A 27 37.48 19.07 -39.52
N ILE A 28 37.50 20.42 -39.50
CA ILE A 28 37.04 21.18 -38.32
C ILE A 28 35.53 21.00 -38.11
N ALA A 29 34.72 21.01 -39.18
CA ALA A 29 33.28 20.81 -39.09
C ALA A 29 32.93 19.42 -38.52
N THR A 30 33.62 18.37 -38.98
CA THR A 30 33.39 17.00 -38.49
C THR A 30 33.83 16.80 -37.05
N ILE A 31 34.99 17.34 -36.66
CA ILE A 31 35.45 17.31 -35.26
C ILE A 31 34.49 18.09 -34.37
N GLY A 32 34.08 19.29 -34.79
CA GLY A 32 33.12 20.12 -34.06
C GLY A 32 31.78 19.41 -33.86
N ALA A 33 31.25 18.78 -34.91
CA ALA A 33 30.01 18.01 -34.84
C ALA A 33 30.13 16.81 -33.89
N GLN A 34 31.26 16.08 -33.90
CA GLN A 34 31.49 14.96 -32.99
C GLN A 34 31.59 15.41 -31.53
N VAL A 35 32.28 16.52 -31.26
CA VAL A 35 32.38 17.09 -29.91
C VAL A 35 31.01 17.54 -29.41
N GLN A 36 30.24 18.26 -30.24
CA GLN A 36 28.89 18.68 -29.90
C GLN A 36 27.97 17.49 -29.63
N ALA A 37 28.01 16.45 -30.48
CA ALA A 37 27.21 15.25 -30.28
C ALA A 37 27.51 14.57 -28.94
N ARG A 38 28.80 14.42 -28.58
CA ARG A 38 29.20 13.85 -27.28
C ARG A 38 28.78 14.72 -26.10
N SER A 39 28.88 16.04 -26.23
CA SER A 39 28.43 16.97 -25.19
C SER A 39 26.92 16.89 -24.97
N VAL A 40 26.13 16.82 -26.05
CA VAL A 40 24.68 16.64 -25.99
C VAL A 40 24.33 15.31 -25.34
N GLU A 41 24.97 14.21 -25.75
CA GLU A 41 24.76 12.88 -25.17
C GLU A 41 25.06 12.89 -23.65
N ARG A 42 26.18 13.49 -23.25
CA ARG A 42 26.56 13.60 -21.85
C ARG A 42 25.55 14.41 -21.05
N LEU A 43 25.11 15.56 -21.58
CA LEU A 43 24.08 16.39 -20.94
C LEU A 43 22.75 15.63 -20.81
N GLN A 44 22.36 14.87 -21.84
CA GLN A 44 21.18 14.00 -21.79
C GLN A 44 21.31 12.92 -20.72
N GLN A 45 22.47 12.27 -20.60
CA GLN A 45 22.73 11.26 -19.57
C GLN A 45 22.71 11.87 -18.15
N GLU A 46 23.34 13.03 -17.95
CA GLU A 46 23.34 13.73 -16.66
C GLU A 46 21.94 14.19 -16.26
N SER A 47 21.18 14.75 -17.22
CA SER A 47 19.77 15.13 -17.02
C SER A 47 18.88 13.93 -16.71
N ALA A 48 19.04 12.81 -17.42
CA ALA A 48 18.30 11.59 -17.15
C ALA A 48 18.59 11.02 -15.76
N ARG A 49 19.86 11.04 -15.32
CA ARG A 49 20.26 10.62 -13.97
C ARG A 49 19.67 11.51 -12.88
N ALA A 50 19.71 12.83 -13.07
CA ALA A 50 19.10 13.78 -12.13
C ALA A 50 17.59 13.55 -12.02
N THR A 51 16.91 13.39 -13.15
CA THR A 51 15.46 13.11 -13.21
C THR A 51 15.12 11.79 -12.52
N ALA A 52 15.87 10.72 -12.79
CA ALA A 52 15.70 9.44 -12.12
C ALA A 52 15.91 9.53 -10.60
N GLY A 53 16.92 10.29 -10.16
CA GLY A 53 17.18 10.54 -8.74
C GLY A 53 16.02 11.28 -8.04
N MET A 54 15.46 12.30 -8.69
CA MET A 54 14.29 13.03 -8.17
C MET A 54 13.04 12.15 -8.10
N LEU A 55 12.75 11.37 -9.15
CA LEU A 55 11.63 10.42 -9.15
C LEU A 55 11.79 9.37 -8.05
N ALA A 56 12.99 8.79 -7.91
CA ALA A 56 13.27 7.82 -6.86
C ALA A 56 13.09 8.40 -5.45
N ALA A 57 13.51 9.65 -5.23
CA ALA A 57 13.30 10.35 -3.96
C ALA A 57 11.80 10.61 -3.69
N GLY A 58 11.04 11.05 -4.70
CA GLY A 58 9.59 11.26 -4.59
C GLY A 58 8.82 9.97 -4.30
N VAL A 59 9.15 8.88 -5.00
CA VAL A 59 8.59 7.54 -4.74
C VAL A 59 8.94 7.09 -3.33
N ARG A 60 10.21 7.20 -2.90
CA ARG A 60 10.63 6.85 -1.54
C ARG A 60 9.84 7.64 -0.50
N SER A 61 9.68 8.94 -0.68
CA SER A 61 8.93 9.79 0.25
C SER A 61 7.48 9.36 0.35
N SER A 62 6.81 9.13 -0.78
CA SER A 62 5.39 8.70 -0.78
C SER A 62 5.21 7.28 -0.24
N MET A 63 6.18 6.39 -0.47
CA MET A 63 6.20 5.05 0.13
C MET A 63 6.38 5.09 1.65
N LEU A 64 7.25 5.98 2.15
CA LEU A 64 7.46 6.16 3.60
C LEU A 64 6.24 6.72 4.31
N THR A 65 5.36 7.44 3.61
CA THR A 65 4.07 7.90 4.14
C THR A 65 2.94 6.89 3.90
N GLY A 66 3.22 5.73 3.33
CA GLY A 66 2.22 4.69 3.06
C GLY A 66 1.24 5.02 1.94
N ASN A 67 1.48 6.09 1.17
CA ASN A 67 0.55 6.56 0.15
C ASN A 67 0.89 5.98 -1.23
N GLY A 68 0.49 4.73 -1.45
CA GLY A 68 0.70 4.03 -2.72
C GLY A 68 -0.07 4.63 -3.89
N ILE A 69 -1.15 5.38 -3.64
CA ILE A 69 -1.92 6.07 -4.67
C ILE A 69 -1.14 7.28 -5.19
N ALA A 70 -0.52 8.06 -4.29
CA ALA A 70 0.37 9.16 -4.66
C ALA A 70 1.56 8.68 -5.49
N VAL A 71 2.13 7.51 -5.16
CA VAL A 71 3.19 6.90 -6.00
C VAL A 71 2.67 6.60 -7.41
N ARG A 72 1.48 5.99 -7.54
CA ARG A 72 0.88 5.71 -8.85
C ARG A 72 0.65 6.99 -9.64
N GLY A 73 0.04 8.01 -9.03
CA GLY A 73 -0.19 9.31 -9.66
C GLY A 73 1.10 9.98 -10.14
N LEU A 74 2.15 9.99 -9.29
CA LEU A 74 3.46 10.51 -9.66
C LEU A 74 4.06 9.78 -10.87
N LEU A 75 3.91 8.46 -10.94
CA LEU A 75 4.41 7.65 -12.05
C LEU A 75 3.59 7.88 -13.32
N ASP A 76 2.28 8.02 -13.22
CA ASP A 76 1.40 8.28 -14.36
C ASP A 76 1.63 9.70 -14.92
N ASP A 77 1.86 10.69 -14.06
CA ASP A 77 2.29 12.04 -14.45
C ASP A 77 3.66 12.02 -15.13
N ALA A 78 4.62 11.25 -14.59
CA ALA A 78 5.94 11.12 -15.20
C ALA A 78 5.88 10.45 -16.58
N LYS A 79 5.06 9.40 -16.74
CA LYS A 79 4.87 8.70 -18.02
C LYS A 79 4.15 9.56 -19.06
N SER A 80 3.12 10.31 -18.65
CA SER A 80 2.33 11.14 -19.56
C SER A 80 3.03 12.43 -20.00
N ARG A 81 3.92 12.99 -19.16
CA ARG A 81 4.66 14.22 -19.50
C ARG A 81 6.02 13.95 -20.16
N ILE A 82 6.53 12.72 -20.08
CA ILE A 82 7.82 12.34 -20.63
C ILE A 82 7.61 11.16 -21.60
N ASP A 83 7.12 11.47 -22.80
CA ASP A 83 6.81 10.49 -23.88
C ASP A 83 7.95 9.51 -24.20
N THR A 84 9.20 9.88 -23.91
CA THR A 84 10.39 9.06 -24.19
C THR A 84 10.88 8.24 -23.01
N ALA A 85 10.38 8.48 -21.79
CA ALA A 85 10.84 7.80 -20.59
C ALA A 85 9.96 6.61 -20.22
N LYS A 86 10.57 5.43 -20.13
CA LYS A 86 9.91 4.23 -19.60
C LYS A 86 10.21 4.13 -18.11
N VAL A 87 9.27 4.52 -17.27
CA VAL A 87 9.39 4.36 -15.81
C VAL A 87 8.72 3.05 -15.39
N ARG A 88 9.52 2.15 -14.81
CA ARG A 88 9.08 0.86 -14.27
C ARG A 88 9.57 0.73 -12.84
N VAL A 89 8.73 0.26 -11.95
CA VAL A 89 9.08 0.03 -10.54
C VAL A 89 8.98 -1.46 -10.28
N TYR A 90 9.97 -2.02 -9.60
CA TYR A 90 10.01 -3.43 -9.26
C TYR A 90 10.04 -3.59 -7.75
N ASP A 91 9.34 -4.58 -7.22
CA ASP A 91 9.44 -4.96 -5.82
C ASP A 91 10.70 -5.80 -5.53
N ALA A 92 10.89 -6.18 -4.27
CA ALA A 92 12.04 -6.97 -3.83
C ALA A 92 12.12 -8.38 -4.46
N THR A 93 11.02 -8.88 -5.03
CA THR A 93 10.96 -10.17 -5.73
C THR A 93 11.28 -10.04 -7.22
N GLY A 94 11.41 -8.81 -7.73
CA GLY A 94 11.61 -8.53 -9.14
C GLY A 94 10.31 -8.42 -9.95
N ALA A 95 9.14 -8.44 -9.29
CA ALA A 95 7.87 -8.22 -9.95
C ALA A 95 7.63 -6.73 -10.21
N GLU A 96 7.12 -6.40 -11.40
CA GLU A 96 6.79 -5.02 -11.73
C GLU A 96 5.52 -4.57 -10.98
N VAL A 97 5.61 -3.43 -10.29
CA VAL A 97 4.55 -2.80 -9.52
C VAL A 97 4.20 -1.45 -10.12
N PHE A 98 2.95 -1.00 -9.95
CA PHE A 98 2.41 0.24 -10.56
C PHE A 98 2.42 0.27 -12.10
N SER A 99 2.46 -0.90 -12.73
CA SER A 99 2.19 -1.08 -14.16
C SER A 99 0.69 -0.90 -14.47
N GLU A 100 0.38 -0.81 -15.77
CA GLU A 100 -1.01 -0.85 -16.24
C GLU A 100 -1.68 -2.11 -15.73
N LYS A 101 -2.89 -1.96 -15.21
CA LYS A 101 -3.67 -3.08 -14.71
C LYS A 101 -4.02 -3.97 -15.91
N PRO A 102 -3.77 -5.29 -15.85
CA PRO A 102 -4.19 -6.18 -16.92
C PRO A 102 -5.70 -6.06 -17.13
N PRO A 103 -6.19 -6.25 -18.38
CA PRO A 103 -7.61 -6.20 -18.66
C PRO A 103 -8.37 -7.17 -17.76
N ALA A 104 -9.56 -6.78 -17.33
CA ALA A 104 -10.38 -7.64 -16.49
C ALA A 104 -10.62 -8.98 -17.22
N PRO A 105 -10.56 -10.11 -16.49
CA PRO A 105 -10.90 -11.39 -17.07
C PRO A 105 -12.36 -11.38 -17.55
N ASP A 106 -12.64 -12.15 -18.60
CA ASP A 106 -13.99 -12.34 -19.11
C ASP A 106 -14.93 -12.82 -17.99
N ARG A 107 -16.14 -12.24 -17.94
CA ARG A 107 -17.13 -12.51 -16.89
C ARG A 107 -17.45 -14.00 -16.83
N GLU A 108 -17.51 -14.68 -17.96
CA GLU A 108 -17.81 -16.11 -18.06
C GLU A 108 -16.70 -17.01 -17.48
N ARG A 109 -15.46 -16.49 -17.45
CA ARG A 109 -14.30 -17.17 -16.86
C ARG A 109 -14.22 -16.96 -15.34
N LEU A 110 -15.04 -16.08 -14.77
CA LEU A 110 -15.08 -15.87 -13.33
C LEU A 110 -15.79 -17.04 -12.63
N PRO A 111 -15.33 -17.41 -11.42
CA PRO A 111 -16.01 -18.42 -10.64
C PRO A 111 -17.49 -18.07 -10.40
N PRO A 112 -18.42 -19.05 -10.39
CA PRO A 112 -19.85 -18.80 -10.27
C PRO A 112 -20.25 -17.95 -9.06
N TRP A 113 -19.61 -18.17 -7.90
CA TRP A 113 -19.87 -17.40 -6.69
C TRP A 113 -19.41 -15.94 -6.81
N VAL A 114 -18.26 -15.68 -7.46
CA VAL A 114 -17.80 -14.29 -7.72
C VAL A 114 -18.77 -13.58 -8.66
N ARG A 115 -19.20 -14.25 -9.73
CA ARG A 115 -20.24 -13.71 -10.64
C ARG A 115 -21.52 -13.38 -9.89
N SER A 116 -21.99 -14.29 -9.05
CA SER A 116 -23.18 -14.09 -8.24
C SER A 116 -23.09 -12.83 -7.39
N VAL A 117 -21.94 -12.57 -6.72
CA VAL A 117 -21.73 -11.32 -5.97
C VAL A 117 -21.74 -10.10 -6.88
N LEU A 118 -21.06 -10.16 -8.04
CA LEU A 118 -21.04 -9.05 -9.00
C LEU A 118 -22.44 -8.70 -9.51
N ASP A 119 -23.32 -9.70 -9.66
CA ASP A 119 -24.67 -9.53 -10.21
C ASP A 119 -25.68 -9.10 -9.12
N THR A 120 -25.64 -9.77 -7.96
CA THR A 120 -26.64 -9.60 -6.90
C THR A 120 -26.24 -8.57 -5.84
N ARG A 121 -24.94 -8.30 -5.72
CA ARG A 121 -24.34 -7.55 -4.60
C ARG A 121 -24.64 -8.17 -3.24
N GLN A 122 -24.92 -9.47 -3.20
CA GLN A 122 -25.09 -10.21 -1.95
C GLN A 122 -23.91 -11.13 -1.74
N VAL A 123 -23.71 -11.53 -0.49
CA VAL A 123 -22.72 -12.55 -0.14
C VAL A 123 -23.06 -13.84 -0.87
N ALA A 124 -22.08 -14.43 -1.54
CA ALA A 124 -22.23 -15.73 -2.16
C ALA A 124 -21.36 -16.75 -1.43
N THR A 125 -22.01 -17.75 -0.86
CA THR A 125 -21.40 -18.97 -0.32
C THR A 125 -21.57 -20.07 -1.35
N GLY A 126 -20.50 -20.82 -1.66
CA GLY A 126 -20.58 -21.89 -2.68
C GLY A 126 -19.30 -22.16 -3.46
N GLY A 127 -18.19 -21.52 -3.11
CA GLY A 127 -16.89 -21.97 -3.60
C GLY A 127 -16.45 -23.28 -2.92
N PRO A 128 -15.50 -24.04 -3.51
CA PRO A 128 -14.94 -25.22 -2.89
C PRO A 128 -14.42 -24.90 -1.48
N ARG A 129 -14.66 -25.80 -0.52
CA ARG A 129 -14.03 -25.80 0.81
C ARG A 129 -14.27 -24.55 1.67
N GLY A 130 -15.54 -24.11 1.78
CA GLY A 130 -15.89 -23.01 2.68
C GLY A 130 -15.50 -21.62 2.15
N LEU A 131 -15.29 -21.50 0.84
CA LEU A 131 -14.97 -20.23 0.21
C LEU A 131 -16.23 -19.38 0.04
N ALA A 132 -16.17 -18.17 0.60
CA ALA A 132 -17.21 -17.16 0.52
C ALA A 132 -16.71 -15.92 -0.23
N ALA A 133 -17.61 -15.29 -0.98
CA ALA A 133 -17.35 -14.07 -1.71
C ALA A 133 -18.27 -12.94 -1.22
N PHE A 134 -17.69 -11.76 -1.06
CA PHE A 134 -18.33 -10.60 -0.45
C PHE A 134 -18.25 -9.40 -1.37
N PRO A 135 -19.34 -8.63 -1.50
CA PRO A 135 -19.29 -7.38 -2.23
C PRO A 135 -18.46 -6.36 -1.47
N VAL A 136 -17.55 -5.67 -2.16
CA VAL A 136 -16.93 -4.44 -1.66
C VAL A 136 -17.71 -3.29 -2.28
N GLU A 137 -18.70 -2.78 -1.55
CA GLU A 137 -19.56 -1.70 -2.03
C GLU A 137 -18.79 -0.39 -2.19
N ASN A 138 -19.20 0.42 -3.17
CA ASN A 138 -18.67 1.77 -3.32
C ASN A 138 -19.44 2.73 -2.40
N GLU A 139 -19.13 2.66 -1.12
CA GLU A 139 -19.75 3.49 -0.10
C GLU A 139 -19.37 4.97 -0.30
N LYS A 140 -20.10 5.92 0.32
CA LYS A 140 -19.83 7.36 0.20
C LYS A 140 -18.37 7.74 0.45
N ARG A 141 -17.74 7.10 1.43
CA ARG A 141 -16.33 7.28 1.79
C ARG A 141 -15.35 6.82 0.69
N CYS A 142 -15.74 5.87 -0.16
CA CYS A 142 -14.93 5.40 -1.28
C CYS A 142 -14.94 6.39 -2.47
N MET A 143 -16.04 7.13 -2.65
CA MET A 143 -16.25 8.03 -3.79
C MET A 143 -15.27 9.22 -3.83
N GLY A 144 -14.57 9.52 -2.73
CA GLY A 144 -13.52 10.54 -2.71
C GLY A 144 -12.31 10.20 -3.61
N CYS A 145 -12.08 8.91 -3.87
CA CYS A 145 -10.93 8.43 -4.66
C CYS A 145 -11.33 7.52 -5.82
N HIS A 146 -12.61 7.21 -5.94
CA HIS A 146 -13.11 6.21 -6.85
C HIS A 146 -14.29 6.77 -7.63
N ALA A 147 -14.24 6.60 -8.95
CA ALA A 147 -15.33 7.00 -9.83
C ALA A 147 -16.67 6.35 -9.43
N ASP A 148 -17.74 7.00 -9.87
CA ASP A 148 -19.11 6.56 -9.62
C ASP A 148 -19.34 5.11 -10.06
N GLY A 149 -20.16 4.41 -9.29
CA GLY A 149 -20.44 3.00 -9.43
C GLY A 149 -20.95 2.44 -8.11
N GLN A 150 -21.62 1.28 -8.13
CA GLN A 150 -22.18 0.69 -6.92
C GLN A 150 -21.22 -0.27 -6.21
N LEU A 151 -20.22 -0.80 -6.91
CA LEU A 151 -19.33 -1.85 -6.43
C LEU A 151 -17.87 -1.54 -6.79
N ARG A 152 -16.96 -1.73 -5.85
CA ARG A 152 -15.50 -1.61 -6.04
C ARG A 152 -14.85 -2.94 -6.42
N GLY A 153 -15.44 -4.05 -6.00
CA GLY A 153 -14.95 -5.38 -6.32
C GLY A 153 -15.60 -6.46 -5.49
N VAL A 154 -14.96 -7.63 -5.47
CA VAL A 154 -15.37 -8.80 -4.70
C VAL A 154 -14.18 -9.29 -3.88
N LEU A 155 -14.38 -9.44 -2.58
CA LEU A 155 -13.42 -10.07 -1.68
C LEU A 155 -13.77 -11.55 -1.54
N THR A 156 -12.82 -12.44 -1.85
CA THR A 156 -12.98 -13.88 -1.61
C THR A 156 -12.16 -14.31 -0.42
N LEU A 157 -12.78 -15.01 0.53
CA LEU A 157 -12.13 -15.58 1.71
C LEU A 157 -12.43 -17.06 1.78
N THR A 158 -11.45 -17.86 2.20
CA THR A 158 -11.61 -19.31 2.42
C THR A 158 -11.05 -19.69 3.78
N SER A 159 -11.76 -20.57 4.48
CA SER A 159 -11.29 -21.22 5.70
C SER A 159 -10.58 -22.55 5.43
N ASP A 160 -10.41 -22.92 4.15
CA ASP A 160 -9.65 -24.11 3.78
C ASP A 160 -8.18 -24.04 4.24
N GLY A 161 -7.73 -25.07 4.95
CA GLY A 161 -6.40 -25.09 5.58
C GLY A 161 -6.27 -24.21 6.83
N ALA A 162 -7.36 -23.58 7.30
CA ALA A 162 -7.34 -22.87 8.57
C ALA A 162 -7.04 -23.84 9.73
N ARG A 163 -6.03 -23.50 10.53
CA ARG A 163 -5.64 -24.30 11.71
C ARG A 163 -6.55 -24.05 12.91
N THR A 164 -7.38 -23.02 12.84
CA THR A 164 -8.23 -22.54 13.93
C THR A 164 -9.64 -22.42 13.43
N ARG A 165 -10.58 -23.09 14.12
CA ARG A 165 -12.02 -22.90 13.91
C ARG A 165 -12.48 -21.68 14.72
N ILE A 166 -13.45 -20.94 14.20
CA ILE A 166 -14.05 -19.81 14.90
C ILE A 166 -15.24 -20.32 15.72
N ASP A 167 -14.93 -20.82 16.92
CA ASP A 167 -15.86 -21.57 17.78
C ASP A 167 -15.92 -21.05 19.23
N GLY A 168 -15.41 -19.84 19.47
CA GLY A 168 -15.33 -19.23 20.80
C GLY A 168 -14.22 -19.75 21.71
N SER A 169 -13.40 -20.69 21.24
CA SER A 169 -12.16 -21.06 21.91
C SER A 169 -11.19 -19.87 22.01
N ASP A 170 -10.21 -19.97 22.91
CA ASP A 170 -9.13 -18.97 23.01
C ASP A 170 -8.36 -18.82 21.70
N ALA A 171 -8.23 -19.89 20.93
CA ALA A 171 -7.60 -19.85 19.63
C ALA A 171 -8.41 -19.00 18.64
N ALA A 172 -9.74 -19.15 18.61
CA ALA A 172 -10.65 -18.35 17.78
C ALA A 172 -10.58 -16.86 18.13
N ILE A 173 -10.72 -16.56 19.42
CA ILE A 173 -10.65 -15.19 19.97
C ILE A 173 -9.30 -14.53 19.66
N SER A 174 -8.21 -15.28 19.82
CA SER A 174 -6.87 -14.80 19.49
C SER A 174 -6.72 -14.53 17.99
N ALA A 175 -7.28 -15.39 17.13
CA ALA A 175 -7.24 -15.21 15.69
C ALA A 175 -7.98 -13.92 15.25
N ILE A 176 -9.18 -13.67 15.79
CA ILE A 176 -9.95 -12.45 15.49
C ILE A 176 -9.21 -11.23 16.04
N THR A 177 -8.74 -11.27 17.29
CA THR A 177 -8.02 -10.14 17.88
C THR A 177 -6.74 -9.80 17.11
N ARG A 178 -6.07 -10.78 16.50
CA ARG A 178 -4.92 -10.53 15.62
C ARG A 178 -5.29 -9.73 14.37
N ILE A 179 -6.47 -9.96 13.79
CA ILE A 179 -7.00 -9.16 12.68
C ILE A 179 -7.27 -7.73 13.17
N VAL A 180 -7.93 -7.60 14.32
CA VAL A 180 -8.24 -6.30 14.92
C VAL A 180 -6.98 -5.49 15.18
N ARG A 181 -5.95 -6.12 15.77
CA ARG A 181 -4.64 -5.53 16.01
C ARG A 181 -3.94 -5.14 14.72
N ALA A 182 -4.00 -5.98 13.68
CA ALA A 182 -3.39 -5.66 12.39
C ALA A 182 -4.02 -4.39 11.78
N GLY A 183 -5.35 -4.26 11.84
CA GLY A 183 -6.06 -3.05 11.44
C GLY A 183 -5.62 -1.82 12.26
N PHE A 184 -5.62 -1.94 13.59
CA PHE A 184 -5.17 -0.86 14.49
C PHE A 184 -3.74 -0.41 14.18
N VAL A 185 -2.78 -1.35 14.10
CA VAL A 185 -1.37 -1.03 13.83
C VAL A 185 -1.25 -0.33 12.48
N GLN A 186 -1.95 -0.80 11.46
CA GLN A 186 -1.88 -0.22 10.13
C GLN A 186 -2.42 1.22 10.10
N ILE A 187 -3.58 1.48 10.72
CA ILE A 187 -4.17 2.82 10.86
C ILE A 187 -3.20 3.76 11.60
N MET A 188 -2.60 3.29 12.71
CA MET A 188 -1.61 4.05 13.47
C MET A 188 -0.36 4.36 12.66
N THR A 189 0.18 3.39 11.91
CA THR A 189 1.38 3.59 11.08
C THR A 189 1.12 4.53 9.90
N ALA A 190 -0.12 4.59 9.43
CA ALA A 190 -0.54 5.57 8.44
C ALA A 190 -0.84 6.95 9.04
N LYS A 191 -0.71 7.11 10.37
CA LYS A 191 -0.93 8.35 11.14
C LYS A 191 -2.37 8.83 11.21
N HIS A 192 -3.34 7.96 10.91
CA HIS A 192 -4.78 8.27 10.93
C HIS A 192 -5.47 7.82 12.23
N HIS A 193 -4.85 8.13 13.36
CA HIS A 193 -5.33 7.73 14.69
C HIS A 193 -6.73 8.28 15.00
N GLU A 194 -7.14 9.39 14.38
CA GLU A 194 -8.48 9.96 14.47
C GLU A 194 -9.60 9.02 13.97
N MET A 195 -9.27 7.98 13.19
CA MET A 195 -10.24 7.01 12.70
C MET A 195 -10.46 5.83 13.65
N LEU A 196 -9.66 5.69 14.71
CA LEU A 196 -9.68 4.49 15.54
C LEU A 196 -10.98 4.28 16.32
N ASP A 197 -11.62 5.36 16.77
CA ASP A 197 -12.91 5.26 17.47
C ASP A 197 -14.01 4.78 16.52
N ALA A 198 -14.05 5.33 15.30
CA ALA A 198 -14.98 4.88 14.27
C ALA A 198 -14.72 3.42 13.86
N TYR A 199 -13.44 3.03 13.77
CA TYR A 199 -13.04 1.64 13.49
C TYR A 199 -13.54 0.67 14.56
N PHE A 200 -13.29 0.97 15.84
CA PHE A 200 -13.71 0.07 16.93
C PHE A 200 -15.23 0.04 17.12
N ALA A 201 -15.92 1.17 16.90
CA ALA A 201 -17.38 1.21 16.93
C ALA A 201 -17.99 0.37 15.80
N GLU A 202 -17.52 0.54 14.56
CA GLU A 202 -18.01 -0.23 13.41
C GLU A 202 -17.67 -1.73 13.53
N LEU A 203 -16.52 -2.06 14.12
CA LEU A 203 -16.14 -3.44 14.40
C LEU A 203 -17.15 -4.11 15.33
N ALA A 204 -17.52 -3.46 16.44
CA ALA A 204 -18.51 -3.98 17.39
C ALA A 204 -19.92 -4.04 16.80
N GLU A 205 -20.31 -3.07 15.97
CA GLU A 205 -21.63 -3.06 15.33
C GLU A 205 -21.81 -4.18 14.31
N ARG A 206 -20.78 -4.48 13.51
CA ARG A 206 -20.92 -5.34 12.33
C ARG A 206 -20.44 -6.76 12.51
N THR A 207 -19.60 -7.02 13.52
CA THR A 207 -18.92 -8.31 13.67
C THR A 207 -19.61 -9.17 14.73
N PRO A 208 -20.30 -10.27 14.36
CA PRO A 208 -20.98 -11.13 15.32
C PRO A 208 -20.01 -11.66 16.39
N GLY A 209 -20.38 -11.51 17.66
CA GLY A 209 -19.60 -11.94 18.82
C GLY A 209 -18.45 -11.03 19.23
N VAL A 210 -18.22 -9.90 18.55
CA VAL A 210 -17.33 -8.84 19.04
C VAL A 210 -18.18 -7.72 19.66
N ASP A 211 -18.07 -7.55 20.97
CA ASP A 211 -18.92 -6.61 21.71
C ASP A 211 -18.31 -5.21 21.77
N ALA A 212 -17.00 -5.13 21.94
CA ALA A 212 -16.27 -3.88 22.08
C ALA A 212 -14.78 -4.08 21.85
N ALA A 213 -14.09 -3.03 21.44
CA ALA A 213 -12.63 -2.97 21.44
C ALA A 213 -12.17 -1.59 21.93
N ALA A 214 -11.03 -1.57 22.62
CA ALA A 214 -10.42 -0.34 23.11
C ALA A 214 -8.90 -0.46 23.25
N ILE A 215 -8.23 0.68 23.17
CA ILE A 215 -6.80 0.82 23.48
C ILE A 215 -6.68 1.51 24.83
N PHE A 216 -5.88 0.93 25.71
CA PHE A 216 -5.50 1.50 26.99
C PHE A 216 -4.02 1.87 26.95
N SER A 217 -3.64 2.98 27.56
CA SER A 217 -2.26 3.42 27.73
C SER A 217 -1.50 2.49 28.68
N ASP A 218 -0.20 2.73 28.81
CA ASP A 218 0.65 2.12 29.82
C ASP A 218 0.18 2.39 31.26
N THR A 219 -0.44 3.54 31.51
CA THR A 219 -1.06 3.92 32.79
C THR A 219 -2.43 3.29 33.03
N GLY A 220 -2.97 2.54 32.06
CA GLY A 220 -4.31 1.94 32.13
C GLY A 220 -5.44 2.91 31.82
N ALA A 221 -5.14 4.15 31.40
CA ALA A 221 -6.15 5.07 30.91
C ALA A 221 -6.60 4.67 29.51
N ARG A 222 -7.90 4.66 29.25
CA ARG A 222 -8.40 4.41 27.90
C ARG A 222 -8.06 5.57 26.98
N TYR A 223 -7.57 5.25 25.78
CA TYR A 223 -7.12 6.22 24.79
C TYR A 223 -7.99 6.22 23.53
N PHE A 224 -8.47 5.04 23.09
CA PHE A 224 -9.38 4.87 21.95
C PHE A 224 -10.41 3.77 22.23
N GLY A 225 -11.52 3.79 21.49
CA GLY A 225 -12.53 2.74 21.46
C GLY A 225 -13.62 2.88 22.53
N SER A 226 -14.32 1.79 22.83
CA SER A 226 -15.59 1.84 23.58
C SER A 226 -15.49 2.44 24.99
N ASP A 227 -16.43 3.34 25.33
CA ASP A 227 -16.60 3.91 26.68
C ASP A 227 -17.08 2.90 27.71
N THR A 228 -17.67 1.80 27.27
CA THR A 228 -18.29 0.80 28.14
C THR A 228 -17.39 -0.40 28.43
N LEU A 229 -16.19 -0.44 27.84
CA LEU A 229 -15.23 -1.51 28.06
C LEU A 229 -14.31 -1.17 29.23
N GLU A 230 -14.52 -1.83 30.37
CA GLU A 230 -13.72 -1.67 31.58
C GLU A 230 -13.09 -3.01 31.98
N PRO A 231 -11.86 -3.32 31.56
CA PRO A 231 -11.19 -4.57 31.93
C PRO A 231 -10.84 -4.58 33.43
N PRO A 232 -10.78 -5.77 34.07
CA PRO A 232 -10.27 -5.90 35.44
C PRO A 232 -8.89 -5.24 35.60
N ALA A 233 -8.73 -4.42 36.65
CA ALA A 233 -7.55 -3.58 36.82
C ALA A 233 -6.24 -4.37 36.91
N ASP A 234 -6.28 -5.57 37.50
CA ASP A 234 -5.16 -6.50 37.59
C ASP A 234 -4.78 -7.08 36.22
N ALA A 235 -5.78 -7.47 35.41
CA ALA A 235 -5.58 -7.92 34.04
C ALA A 235 -5.00 -6.80 33.17
N LEU A 236 -5.53 -5.58 33.29
CA LEU A 236 -5.03 -4.43 32.54
C LEU A 236 -3.58 -4.11 32.92
N THR A 237 -3.28 -4.04 34.22
CA THR A 237 -1.92 -3.82 34.73
C THR A 237 -0.94 -4.89 34.22
N LYS A 238 -1.37 -6.15 34.20
CA LYS A 238 -0.58 -7.25 33.64
C LYS A 238 -0.30 -7.05 32.14
N ALA A 239 -1.26 -6.53 31.38
CA ALA A 239 -1.11 -6.30 29.94
C ALA A 239 -0.27 -5.06 29.60
N THR A 240 -0.26 -4.03 30.46
CA THR A 240 0.38 -2.73 30.17
C THR A 240 1.77 -2.58 30.80
N SER A 241 2.08 -3.30 31.88
CA SER A 241 3.32 -3.11 32.65
C SER A 241 4.59 -3.57 31.94
N LYS A 242 4.52 -4.62 31.11
CA LYS A 242 5.69 -5.17 30.41
C LYS A 242 5.28 -5.95 29.15
N PRO A 243 6.20 -6.13 28.20
CA PRO A 243 5.97 -7.03 27.08
C PRO A 243 5.62 -8.44 27.56
N GLY A 244 4.65 -9.06 26.90
CA GLY A 244 4.18 -10.40 27.25
C GLY A 244 3.26 -10.97 26.18
N PRO A 245 2.90 -12.26 26.32
CA PRO A 245 1.92 -12.87 25.44
C PRO A 245 0.53 -12.27 25.67
N ALA A 246 -0.31 -12.30 24.64
CA ALA A 246 -1.73 -12.04 24.78
C ALA A 246 -2.39 -13.12 25.65
N PHE A 247 -3.47 -12.76 26.34
CA PHE A 247 -4.22 -13.68 27.20
C PHE A 247 -5.70 -13.31 27.28
N THR A 248 -6.52 -14.26 27.69
CA THR A 248 -7.96 -14.08 27.86
C THR A 248 -8.30 -14.07 29.36
N VAL A 249 -9.23 -13.22 29.76
CA VAL A 249 -9.90 -13.28 31.07
C VAL A 249 -11.41 -13.30 30.84
N ASP A 250 -12.14 -14.00 31.70
CA ASP A 250 -13.59 -13.95 31.70
C ASP A 250 -14.04 -12.86 32.68
N ASP A 251 -14.94 -11.98 32.24
CA ASP A 251 -15.45 -10.86 33.02
C ASP A 251 -16.93 -10.61 32.69
N GLN A 252 -17.79 -10.63 33.71
CA GLN A 252 -19.24 -10.42 33.58
C GLN A 252 -19.93 -11.26 32.47
N GLY A 253 -19.48 -12.50 32.27
CA GLY A 253 -20.02 -13.39 31.23
C GLY A 253 -19.48 -13.13 29.82
N LYS A 254 -18.55 -12.19 29.67
CA LYS A 254 -17.82 -11.90 28.43
C LYS A 254 -16.40 -12.43 28.50
N ARG A 255 -15.79 -12.66 27.34
CA ARG A 255 -14.38 -13.04 27.23
C ARG A 255 -13.58 -11.84 26.75
N LEU A 256 -12.70 -11.31 27.60
CA LEU A 256 -11.83 -10.19 27.26
C LEU A 256 -10.47 -10.73 26.83
N HIS A 257 -10.07 -10.45 25.59
CA HIS A 257 -8.73 -10.76 25.11
C HIS A 257 -7.84 -9.53 25.19
N LEU A 258 -6.80 -9.61 25.99
CA LEU A 258 -5.84 -8.53 26.22
C LEU A 258 -4.57 -8.82 25.43
N VAL A 259 -4.14 -7.84 24.64
CA VAL A 259 -2.91 -7.90 23.85
C VAL A 259 -1.99 -6.76 24.26
N PRO A 260 -0.87 -7.07 24.95
CA PRO A 260 0.18 -6.10 25.22
C PRO A 260 0.69 -5.46 23.92
N LEU A 261 0.89 -4.14 23.94
CA LEU A 261 1.41 -3.38 22.80
C LEU A 261 2.83 -2.89 23.11
N PRO A 262 3.87 -3.71 22.90
CA PRO A 262 5.25 -3.25 23.08
C PRO A 262 5.61 -2.17 22.05
N ASN A 263 6.57 -1.31 22.40
CA ASN A 263 7.08 -0.28 21.50
C ASN A 263 8.04 -0.87 20.46
N GLU A 264 7.47 -1.60 19.50
CA GLU A 264 8.20 -2.23 18.38
C GLU A 264 8.99 -1.20 17.55
N PRO A 265 10.05 -1.58 16.83
CA PRO A 265 10.85 -0.66 16.00
C PRO A 265 10.03 0.20 15.02
N ARG A 266 8.91 -0.34 14.50
CA ARG A 266 8.00 0.40 13.61
C ARG A 266 7.28 1.57 14.31
N CYS A 267 7.07 1.47 15.62
CA CYS A 267 6.37 2.46 16.44
C CYS A 267 7.28 3.64 16.80
N GLN A 268 8.59 3.37 16.90
CA GLN A 268 9.63 4.32 17.33
C GLN A 268 9.85 5.49 16.36
N GLY A 269 9.27 5.44 15.16
CA GLY A 269 9.25 6.58 14.25
C GLY A 269 8.34 7.73 14.73
N CYS A 270 7.37 7.44 15.59
CA CYS A 270 6.44 8.42 16.16
C CYS A 270 6.45 8.46 17.70
N HIS A 271 7.01 7.43 18.34
CA HIS A 271 6.98 7.25 19.79
C HIS A 271 8.39 7.19 20.38
N ASP A 272 8.58 7.68 21.61
CA ASP A 272 9.90 7.68 22.28
C ASP A 272 10.41 6.22 22.44
N PRO A 273 11.58 5.86 21.86
CA PRO A 273 12.15 4.53 22.00
C PRO A 273 12.43 4.09 23.45
N LYS A 274 12.48 5.02 24.41
CA LYS A 274 12.69 4.73 25.85
C LYS A 274 11.45 4.17 26.52
N GLU A 275 10.27 4.39 25.97
CA GLU A 275 9.02 3.83 26.50
C GLU A 275 8.91 2.36 26.04
N PRO A 276 8.92 1.37 26.96
CA PRO A 276 8.93 -0.04 26.56
C PRO A 276 7.57 -0.52 26.04
N MET A 277 6.50 0.17 26.43
CA MET A 277 5.11 -0.18 26.18
C MET A 277 4.39 1.01 25.57
N ARG A 278 3.43 0.72 24.69
CA ARG A 278 2.44 1.67 24.17
C ARG A 278 1.07 1.52 24.85
N GLY A 279 0.93 0.47 25.67
CA GLY A 279 -0.30 0.12 26.35
C GLY A 279 -0.80 -1.28 26.02
N ALA A 280 -2.11 -1.46 25.93
CA ALA A 280 -2.76 -2.73 25.61
C ALA A 280 -3.98 -2.54 24.71
N LEU A 281 -4.18 -3.45 23.76
CA LEU A 281 -5.45 -3.61 23.05
C LEU A 281 -6.31 -4.59 23.84
N VAL A 282 -7.56 -4.24 24.09
CA VAL A 282 -8.54 -5.15 24.68
C VAL A 282 -9.71 -5.30 23.73
N VAL A 283 -10.11 -6.54 23.48
CA VAL A 283 -11.29 -6.88 22.68
C VAL A 283 -12.20 -7.76 23.54
N SER A 284 -13.45 -7.35 23.65
CA SER A 284 -14.50 -8.06 24.37
C SER A 284 -15.32 -8.91 23.40
N PHE A 285 -15.58 -10.15 23.79
CA PHE A 285 -16.34 -11.10 22.99
C PHE A 285 -17.52 -11.66 23.78
N ASP A 286 -18.67 -11.74 23.11
CA ASP A 286 -19.72 -12.70 23.44
C ASP A 286 -19.42 -14.00 22.68
N ALA A 287 -18.84 -14.97 23.39
CA ALA A 287 -18.44 -16.25 22.80
C ALA A 287 -19.63 -17.05 22.24
N ALA A 288 -20.84 -16.85 22.76
CA ALA A 288 -22.04 -17.53 22.29
C ALA A 288 -22.58 -16.93 20.98
N ALA A 289 -22.25 -15.66 20.69
CA ALA A 289 -22.68 -14.96 19.49
C ALA A 289 -21.67 -15.03 18.33
N LEU A 290 -20.55 -15.76 18.50
CA LEU A 290 -19.59 -15.99 17.42
C LEU A 290 -20.18 -16.89 16.33
N ASP A 291 -20.18 -16.39 15.09
CA ASP A 291 -20.84 -17.02 13.93
C ASP A 291 -19.79 -17.46 12.90
N GLY A 292 -18.81 -18.25 13.34
CA GLY A 292 -17.88 -18.95 12.45
C GLY A 292 -17.21 -18.05 11.40
N ASP A 293 -17.45 -18.38 10.14
CA ASP A 293 -16.94 -17.66 8.98
C ASP A 293 -17.45 -16.21 8.91
N ARG A 294 -18.69 -15.94 9.35
CA ARG A 294 -19.26 -14.59 9.29
C ARG A 294 -18.53 -13.63 10.22
N THR A 295 -18.19 -14.05 11.44
CA THR A 295 -17.37 -13.25 12.35
C THR A 295 -16.01 -12.95 11.74
N LEU A 296 -15.32 -13.97 11.21
CA LEU A 296 -14.00 -13.80 10.60
C LEU A 296 -14.03 -12.81 9.43
N VAL A 297 -15.04 -12.96 8.57
CA VAL A 297 -15.24 -12.12 7.41
C VAL A 297 -15.51 -10.69 7.82
N GLU A 298 -16.44 -10.45 8.74
CA GLU A 298 -16.81 -9.09 9.13
C GLU A 298 -15.68 -8.37 9.84
N ALA A 299 -14.96 -9.06 10.74
CA ALA A 299 -13.73 -8.52 11.32
C ALA A 299 -12.72 -8.15 10.23
N SER A 300 -12.47 -9.05 9.27
CA SER A 300 -11.55 -8.80 8.16
C SER A 300 -12.01 -7.65 7.28
N ARG A 301 -13.30 -7.57 6.97
CA ARG A 301 -13.89 -6.56 6.10
C ARG A 301 -13.80 -5.18 6.74
N VAL A 302 -14.22 -5.03 7.99
CA VAL A 302 -14.16 -3.77 8.73
C VAL A 302 -12.70 -3.31 8.86
N SER A 303 -11.78 -4.19 9.27
CA SER A 303 -10.36 -3.86 9.36
C SER A 303 -9.78 -3.44 8.01
N LEU A 304 -10.06 -4.16 6.91
CA LEU A 304 -9.57 -3.80 5.58
C LEU A 304 -10.16 -2.48 5.09
N GLN A 305 -11.45 -2.23 5.30
CA GLN A 305 -12.11 -0.98 4.90
C GLN A 305 -11.44 0.22 5.59
N HIS A 306 -11.27 0.19 6.91
CA HIS A 306 -10.62 1.28 7.64
C HIS A 306 -9.14 1.44 7.29
N VAL A 307 -8.43 0.33 7.06
CA VAL A 307 -7.05 0.38 6.55
C VAL A 307 -6.97 1.06 5.20
N MET A 308 -7.86 0.73 4.27
CA MET A 308 -7.89 1.36 2.95
C MET A 308 -8.19 2.87 3.04
N LEU A 309 -9.05 3.29 3.97
CA LEU A 309 -9.31 4.71 4.24
C LEU A 309 -8.10 5.42 4.85
N SER A 310 -7.30 4.72 5.66
CA SER A 310 -6.09 5.28 6.27
C SER A 310 -4.92 5.38 5.30
N GLY A 311 -4.99 4.76 4.13
CA GLY A 311 -3.96 4.90 3.10
C GLY A 311 -4.10 6.15 2.23
N LEU A 312 -5.05 7.03 2.54
CA LEU A 312 -5.37 8.28 1.84
C LEU A 312 -4.59 9.46 2.43
#